data_AF-A0A7V8Z279-F1
#
_entry.id   AF-A0A7V8Z279-F1
#
_cell.length_a   1.000
_cell.length_b   1.000
_cell.length_c   1.000
_cell.angle_alpha   90.00
_cell.angle_beta   90.00
_cell.angle_gamma   90.00
#
_symmetry.space_group_name_H-M   'P 1'
#
loop_
_entity.id
_entity.type
_entity.pdbx_description
1 polymer ?
#
loop_
_entity_poly.entity_id
_entity_poly.type
_entity_poly.pdbx_seq_one_letter_code
_entity_poly.pdbx_strand_id
1 'polypeptide(L)' 'MHDGDAGTNGPIVIDFPGPESCVDVERDVLREILRNPAGFYLDVHTVEYPDGAIRGQLA' A
#
# COMPACT_ATOMS: atom_id res chain seq x y z
N MET A 1 0.31 -1.68 -2.02
CA MET A 1 0.47 -1.11 -0.66
C MET A 1 1.94 -1.13 -0.31
N HIS A 2 2.41 -0.02 0.24
CA HIS A 2 3.80 0.17 0.60
C HIS A 2 3.96 0.45 2.09
N ASP A 3 5.12 0.07 2.63
CA ASP A 3 5.59 0.37 3.98
C ASP A 3 6.47 1.62 3.96
N GLY A 4 5.90 2.77 4.31
CA GLY A 4 6.62 4.04 4.36
C GLY A 4 5.78 5.18 4.92
N ASP A 5 6.43 5.97 5.78
CA ASP A 5 5.87 7.20 6.35
C ASP A 5 5.50 8.22 5.26
N ALA A 6 4.63 9.17 5.63
CA ALA A 6 4.25 10.27 4.77
C ALA A 6 5.47 11.01 4.20
N GLY A 7 5.53 11.14 2.88
CA GLY A 7 6.63 11.80 2.16
C GLY A 7 7.86 10.91 1.89
N THR A 8 7.85 9.64 2.34
CA THR A 8 8.95 8.69 2.14
C THR A 8 8.52 7.55 1.24
N ASN A 9 9.38 7.07 0.35
CA ASN A 9 9.08 5.91 -0.49
C ASN A 9 9.43 4.61 0.23
N GLY A 10 8.53 3.62 0.13
CA GLY A 10 8.61 2.34 0.82
C GLY A 10 8.61 1.13 -0.11
N PRO A 11 9.04 -0.07 0.34
CA PRO A 11 8.86 -1.30 -0.42
C PRO A 11 7.38 -1.69 -0.53
N ILE A 12 7.02 -2.46 -1.57
CA ILE A 12 5.69 -3.05 -1.71
C ILE A 12 5.54 -4.20 -0.70
N VAL A 13 4.47 -4.18 0.09
CA VAL A 13 4.13 -5.24 1.07
C VAL A 13 2.86 -5.98 0.73
N ILE A 14 1.96 -5.38 -0.06
CA ILE A 14 0.79 -6.06 -0.64
C ILE A 14 0.63 -5.56 -2.07
N ASP A 15 0.60 -6.49 -3.02
CA ASP A 15 0.29 -6.20 -4.42
C ASP A 15 -1.19 -6.48 -4.70
N PHE A 16 -1.86 -5.57 -5.42
CA PHE A 16 -3.28 -5.68 -5.74
C PHE A 16 -3.45 -5.82 -7.25
N PRO A 17 -4.11 -6.88 -7.76
CA PRO A 17 -4.28 -7.08 -9.20
C PRO A 17 -5.24 -6.09 -9.86
N GLY A 18 -5.99 -5.31 -9.06
CA GLY A 18 -6.91 -4.30 -9.57
C GLY A 18 -7.88 -3.77 -8.51
N PRO A 19 -8.78 -2.87 -8.90
CA PRO A 19 -9.86 -2.41 -8.02
C PRO A 19 -10.75 -3.58 -7.59
N GLU A 20 -11.35 -3.48 -6.40
CA GLU A 20 -12.25 -4.48 -5.83
C GLU A 20 -11.64 -5.90 -5.73
N SER A 21 -10.32 -5.99 -5.66
CA SER A 21 -9.62 -7.26 -5.47
C SER A 21 -9.41 -7.60 -3.99
N CYS A 22 -9.47 -8.88 -3.70
CA CYS A 22 -9.01 -9.45 -2.43
C CYS A 22 -7.75 -10.27 -2.70
N VAL A 23 -6.78 -10.16 -1.80
CA VAL A 23 -5.53 -10.92 -1.88
C VAL A 23 -5.27 -11.60 -0.54
N ASP A 24 -4.66 -12.78 -0.59
CA ASP A 24 -4.14 -13.42 0.60
C ASP A 24 -2.87 -12.70 1.05
N VAL A 25 -2.76 -12.47 2.36
CA VAL A 25 -1.68 -11.69 2.96
C VAL A 25 -1.15 -12.44 4.16
N GLU A 26 0.17 -12.40 4.34
CA GLU A 26 0.78 -12.92 5.55
C GLU A 26 0.21 -12.23 6.79
N ARG A 27 -0.11 -13.02 7.82
CA ARG A 27 -0.74 -12.52 9.04
C ARG A 27 0.12 -11.47 9.75
N ASP A 28 1.44 -11.56 9.63
CA ASP A 28 2.37 -10.62 10.25
C ASP A 28 2.29 -9.25 9.59
N VAL A 29 2.22 -9.19 8.25
CA VAL A 29 2.03 -7.95 7.48
C VAL A 29 0.72 -7.26 7.87
N LEU A 30 -0.39 -8.01 7.91
CA LEU A 30 -1.69 -7.46 8.35
C LEU A 30 -1.63 -6.92 9.78
N ARG A 31 -0.95 -7.63 10.70
CA ARG A 31 -0.80 -7.17 12.08
C ARG A 31 0.00 -5.89 12.16
N GLU A 32 1.02 -5.72 11.34
CA GLU A 32 1.82 -4.49 11.33
C GLU A 32 1.03 -3.30 10.82
N ILE A 33 0.30 -3.47 9.71
CA ILE A 33 -0.59 -2.43 9.15
C ILE A 33 -1.62 -1.96 10.20
N LEU A 34 -2.22 -2.90 10.94
CA LEU A 34 -3.19 -2.57 11.98
C LEU A 34 -2.56 -1.87 13.19
N ARG A 35 -1.28 -2.13 13.48
CA ARG A 35 -0.55 -1.52 14.61
C ARG A 35 -0.04 -0.12 14.28
N ASN A 36 0.41 0.10 13.05
CA ASN A 36 0.98 1.37 12.61
C ASN A 36 0.41 1.81 11.25
N PRO A 37 -0.90 2.13 11.14
CA PRO A 37 -1.50 2.48 9.85
C PRO A 37 -0.88 3.73 9.21
N ALA A 38 -0.39 4.69 10.00
CA ALA A 38 0.27 5.90 9.49
C ALA A 38 1.57 5.60 8.74
N GLY A 39 2.22 4.47 9.04
CA GLY A 39 3.42 4.00 8.35
C GLY A 39 3.15 3.29 7.03
N PHE A 40 1.90 3.11 6.61
CA PHE A 40 1.56 2.45 5.35
C PHE A 40 0.75 3.34 4.42
N TYR A 41 0.87 3.07 3.13
CA TYR A 41 0.10 3.76 2.11
C TYR A 41 -0.37 2.88 0.97
N LEU A 42 -1.52 3.24 0.44
CA LEU A 42 -1.98 2.76 -0.85
C LEU A 42 -1.46 3.70 -1.93
N ASP A 43 -0.88 3.10 -2.95
CA ASP A 43 -0.53 3.76 -4.20
C ASP A 43 -1.34 3.12 -5.31
N VAL A 44 -2.03 3.95 -6.10
CA VAL A 44 -2.89 3.51 -7.20
C VAL A 44 -2.17 3.79 -8.50
N HIS A 45 -1.92 2.74 -9.27
CA HIS A 45 -1.20 2.80 -10.53
C HIS A 45 -2.17 2.75 -11.70
N THR A 46 -1.83 3.42 -12.81
CA THR A 46 -2.58 3.33 -14.06
C THR A 46 -1.62 3.15 -15.23
N VAL A 47 -2.16 2.88 -16.42
CA VAL A 47 -1.34 2.79 -17.64
C VAL A 47 -0.62 4.12 -17.93
N GLU A 48 -1.25 5.26 -17.63
CA GLU A 48 -0.68 6.59 -17.83
C GLU A 48 0.34 6.95 -16.74
N TYR A 49 0.14 6.44 -15.52
CA TYR A 49 0.99 6.69 -14.36
C TYR A 49 1.49 5.36 -13.76
N PRO A 50 2.48 4.70 -14.40
CA PRO A 50 2.99 3.40 -13.96
C PRO A 50 3.81 3.48 -12.67
N ASP A 51 4.29 4.67 -12.30
CA ASP A 51 5.03 4.92 -11.06
C ASP A 51 4.13 5.41 -9.91
N GLY A 52 2.80 5.40 -10.12
CA GLY A 52 1.81 5.88 -9.16
C GLY A 52 1.05 7.12 -9.65
N ALA A 53 -0.27 7.00 -9.74
CA ALA A 53 -1.18 8.11 -10.06
C ALA A 53 -1.57 8.90 -8.82
N ILE A 54 -1.80 8.20 -7.71
CA ILE A 54 -2.22 8.81 -6.45
C ILE A 54 -1.83 7.95 -5.24
N ARG A 55 -1.41 8.65 -4.18
CA ARG A 55 -1.00 8.07 -2.90
C ARG A 55 -1.93 8.51 -1.78
N GLY A 56 -2.24 7.59 -0.85
CA GLY A 56 -2.91 7.91 0.41
C GLY A 56 -2.35 7.09 1.58
N GLN A 57 -1.95 7.76 2.67
CA GLN A 57 -1.66 7.08 3.94
C GLN A 57 -2.95 6.50 4.53
N LEU A 58 -2.81 5.47 5.37
CA LEU A 58 -3.96 4.83 6.01
C LEU A 58 -4.45 5.55 7.28
N ALA A 59 -3.68 6.50 7.82
CA ALA A 59 -4.03 7.33 8.98
C ALA A 59 -3.43 8.74 8.89
#